data_AF-A0A938T024-F1
#
_entry.id   AF-A0A938T024-F1
#
_cell.length_a   1.000
_cell.length_b   1.000
_cell.length_c   1.000
_cell.angle_alpha   90.00
_cell.angle_beta   90.00
_cell.angle_gamma   90.00
#
_symmetry.space_group_name_H-M   'P 1'
#
loop_
_entity.id
_entity.type
_entity.pdbx_description
1 polymer ?
#
loop_
_entity_poly.entity_id
_entity_poly.type
_entity_poly.pdbx_seq_one_letter_code
_entity_poly.pdbx_strand_id
1 'polypeptide(L)'
;MLLPLLLAGCARWTWREEPPLKAATAEQLTELLRERETAIQTMKGLFRVQVKGPGILLAQRMEGAMFYRRPHALRLQGFNQVGGSLFDLVLAGEVYRLRLPGQVLAGRLDALSGTDQIGRPLQLSVLAVSGAVGTAAVSKAEDVALSEDGDLYRLDVLALGKAARPLRRIWFERQSLQVVQEDRLTGEGEVEVTVRFEDFRPVSLPVKAPEPSTSGPAADAVLLKPFKVTIEDGLGQGTVQLTFHEIVPNPDLTSEDLGVAGGSREPGYGPVFASLQGGREDRVPLP
;
A
#
# COMPACT_ATOMS: atom_id res chain seq x y z
N MET A 1 16.98 60.63 -35.71
CA MET A 1 16.39 60.28 -34.39
C MET A 1 15.39 59.18 -34.60
N LEU A 2 15.56 58.05 -33.90
CA LEU A 2 14.89 56.77 -34.13
C LEU A 2 13.40 56.78 -33.76
N LEU A 3 12.65 55.99 -34.53
CA LEU A 3 11.24 55.60 -34.39
C LEU A 3 11.12 54.42 -33.40
N PRO A 4 10.21 54.41 -32.41
CA PRO A 4 9.91 53.20 -31.66
C PRO A 4 8.69 52.50 -32.28
N LEU A 5 8.93 51.30 -32.84
CA LEU A 5 7.91 50.34 -33.25
C LEU A 5 7.38 49.64 -31.99
N LEU A 6 6.13 49.87 -31.62
CA LEU A 6 5.44 49.11 -30.57
C LEU A 6 4.96 47.77 -31.16
N LEU A 7 5.71 46.71 -30.93
CA LEU A 7 5.30 45.33 -31.20
C LEU A 7 4.39 44.85 -30.07
N ALA A 8 3.08 44.96 -30.25
CA ALA A 8 2.10 44.28 -29.41
C ALA A 8 2.10 42.78 -29.78
N GLY A 9 2.80 41.97 -28.98
CA GLY A 9 2.76 40.52 -29.08
C GLY A 9 1.43 39.99 -28.57
N CYS A 10 0.53 39.63 -29.48
CA CYS A 10 -0.62 38.80 -29.15
C CYS A 10 -0.11 37.42 -28.69
N ALA A 11 -0.08 37.18 -27.38
CA ALA A 11 0.04 35.85 -26.84
C ALA A 11 -1.17 35.04 -27.33
N ARG A 12 -0.93 34.14 -28.30
CA ARG A 12 -1.92 33.16 -28.74
C ARG A 12 -2.15 32.22 -27.56
N TRP A 13 -3.20 32.49 -26.81
CA TRP A 13 -3.77 31.60 -25.83
C TRP A 13 -4.33 30.39 -26.60
N THR A 14 -3.50 29.36 -26.79
CA THR A 14 -3.97 28.10 -27.35
C THR A 14 -4.81 27.43 -26.27
N TRP A 15 -6.13 27.42 -26.45
CA TRP A 15 -7.01 26.49 -25.73
C TRP A 15 -6.38 25.10 -25.85
N ARG A 16 -5.93 24.54 -24.73
CA ARG A 16 -5.42 23.17 -24.69
C ARG A 16 -6.66 22.28 -24.85
N GLU A 17 -6.76 21.62 -25.99
CA GLU A 17 -7.80 20.63 -26.27
C GLU A 17 -7.72 19.56 -25.17
N GLU A 18 -8.80 19.37 -24.42
CA GLU A 18 -8.86 18.31 -23.42
C GLU A 18 -8.80 16.95 -24.14
N PRO A 19 -7.96 16.01 -23.67
CA PRO A 19 -7.87 14.69 -24.28
C PRO A 19 -9.26 14.04 -24.31
N PRO A 20 -9.64 13.37 -25.42
CA PRO A 20 -10.93 12.73 -25.50
C PRO A 20 -11.06 11.63 -24.43
N LEU A 21 -12.24 11.52 -23.83
CA LEU A 21 -12.57 10.43 -22.91
C LEU A 21 -12.50 9.09 -23.64
N LYS A 22 -11.82 8.10 -23.06
CA LYS A 22 -11.73 6.76 -23.64
C LYS A 22 -12.97 5.95 -23.31
N ALA A 23 -13.44 5.18 -24.28
CA ALA A 23 -14.41 4.12 -24.04
C ALA A 23 -13.69 2.88 -23.48
N ALA A 24 -14.23 2.25 -22.45
CA ALA A 24 -13.72 1.00 -21.90
C ALA A 24 -14.86 0.09 -21.44
N THR A 25 -14.70 -1.23 -21.62
CA THR A 25 -15.62 -2.24 -21.07
C THR A 25 -15.14 -2.77 -19.71
N ALA A 26 -16.02 -3.47 -19.00
CA ALA A 26 -15.69 -4.06 -17.70
C ALA A 26 -14.54 -5.07 -17.82
N GLU A 27 -14.52 -5.85 -18.91
CA GLU A 27 -13.49 -6.83 -19.23
C GLU A 27 -12.15 -6.14 -19.49
N GLN A 28 -12.15 -5.06 -20.26
CA GLN A 28 -10.93 -4.28 -20.56
C GLN A 28 -10.34 -3.65 -19.29
N LEU A 29 -11.17 -3.09 -18.41
CA LEU A 29 -10.69 -2.51 -17.15
C LEU A 29 -10.20 -3.59 -16.18
N THR A 30 -10.86 -4.74 -16.14
CA THR A 30 -10.42 -5.89 -15.34
C THR A 30 -9.08 -6.43 -15.82
N GLU A 31 -8.90 -6.54 -17.13
CA GLU A 31 -7.64 -6.97 -17.73
C GLU A 31 -6.53 -5.95 -17.48
N LEU A 32 -6.83 -4.66 -17.58
CA LEU A 32 -5.89 -3.58 -17.25
C LEU A 32 -5.42 -3.64 -15.79
N LEU A 33 -6.31 -3.97 -14.84
CA LEU A 33 -5.92 -4.21 -13.44
C LEU A 33 -4.95 -5.39 -13.34
N ARG A 34 -5.24 -6.50 -14.03
CA ARG A 34 -4.39 -7.70 -14.04
C ARG A 34 -3.01 -7.43 -14.63
N GLU A 35 -2.94 -6.71 -15.75
CA GLU A 35 -1.67 -6.31 -16.38
C GLU A 35 -0.83 -5.44 -15.45
N ARG A 36 -1.43 -4.40 -14.85
CA ARG A 36 -0.73 -3.49 -13.93
C ARG A 36 -0.27 -4.17 -12.65
N GLU A 37 -1.08 -5.10 -12.13
CA GLU A 37 -0.72 -5.90 -10.98
C GLU A 37 0.47 -6.81 -11.31
N THR A 38 0.41 -7.56 -12.41
CA THR A 38 1.46 -8.51 -12.80
C THR A 38 2.76 -7.86 -13.26
N ALA A 39 2.71 -6.60 -13.70
CA ALA A 39 3.88 -5.81 -14.06
C ALA A 39 4.86 -5.58 -12.89
N ILE A 40 4.38 -5.63 -11.64
CA ILE A 40 5.23 -5.45 -10.44
C ILE A 40 5.36 -6.77 -9.68
N GLN A 41 6.57 -7.31 -9.69
CA GLN A 41 6.99 -8.50 -8.95
C GLN A 41 7.74 -8.13 -7.68
N THR A 42 8.60 -7.11 -7.77
CA THR A 42 9.29 -6.52 -6.61
C THR A 42 9.21 -5.00 -6.68
N MET A 43 9.32 -4.33 -5.54
CA MET A 43 9.36 -2.86 -5.49
C MET A 43 10.20 -2.38 -4.31
N LYS A 44 11.03 -1.37 -4.54
CA LYS A 44 11.59 -0.52 -3.47
C LYS A 44 10.93 0.84 -3.53
N GLY A 45 10.68 1.44 -2.38
CA GLY A 45 10.13 2.79 -2.31
C GLY A 45 10.67 3.56 -1.11
N LEU A 46 10.98 4.82 -1.33
CA LEU A 46 11.25 5.79 -0.27
C LEU A 46 10.05 6.71 -0.16
N PHE A 47 9.52 6.91 1.04
CA PHE A 47 8.29 7.67 1.23
C PHE A 47 8.30 8.44 2.54
N ARG A 48 7.49 9.48 2.56
CA ARG A 48 7.05 10.16 3.77
C ARG A 48 5.63 9.74 4.10
N VAL A 49 5.36 9.42 5.36
CA VAL A 49 3.99 9.22 5.84
C VAL A 49 3.57 10.37 6.74
N GLN A 50 2.31 10.78 6.61
CA GLN A 50 1.65 11.74 7.48
C GLN A 50 0.37 11.09 8.02
N VAL A 51 0.25 11.01 9.34
CA VAL A 51 -0.94 10.46 9.99
C VAL A 51 -1.71 11.58 10.67
N LYS A 52 -3.02 11.59 10.45
CA LYS A 52 -3.99 12.46 11.14
C LYS A 52 -5.08 11.57 11.74
N GLY A 53 -5.55 11.89 12.94
CA GLY A 53 -6.61 11.13 13.58
C GLY A 53 -6.97 11.67 14.96
N PRO A 54 -8.02 11.14 15.60
CA PRO A 54 -8.46 11.59 16.91
C PRO A 54 -7.35 11.33 17.93
N GLY A 55 -7.04 12.33 18.77
CA GLY A 55 -5.96 12.24 19.77
C GLY A 55 -4.54 12.53 19.24
N ILE A 56 -4.37 12.70 17.92
CA ILE A 56 -3.10 13.18 17.33
C ILE A 56 -3.16 14.71 17.27
N LEU A 57 -2.56 15.38 18.26
CA LEU A 57 -2.57 16.85 18.38
C LEU A 57 -1.88 17.57 17.21
N LEU A 58 -0.90 16.91 16.56
CA LEU A 58 -0.13 17.41 15.42
C LEU A 58 0.15 16.26 14.46
N ALA A 59 -0.07 16.46 13.16
CA ALA A 59 0.20 15.43 12.14
C ALA A 59 1.64 14.90 12.28
N GLN A 60 1.78 13.62 12.66
CA GLN A 60 3.09 13.00 12.79
C GLN A 60 3.63 12.72 11.40
N ARG A 61 4.77 13.34 11.08
CA ARG A 61 5.51 13.11 9.84
C ARG A 61 6.72 12.25 10.13
N MET A 62 6.90 11.21 9.34
CA MET A 62 8.09 10.37 9.40
C MET A 62 8.49 9.93 8.00
N GLU A 63 9.79 9.73 7.82
CA GLU A 63 10.34 9.14 6.59
C GLU A 63 10.35 7.63 6.72
N GLY A 64 10.30 6.93 5.59
CA GLY A 64 10.23 5.49 5.58
C GLY A 64 10.75 4.87 4.29
N ALA A 65 11.04 3.58 4.39
CA ALA A 65 11.43 2.75 3.27
C ALA A 65 10.50 1.54 3.20
N MET A 66 10.17 1.11 1.98
CA MET A 66 9.39 -0.08 1.73
C MET A 66 10.09 -1.04 0.78
N PHE A 67 9.89 -2.32 1.03
CA PHE A 67 10.35 -3.42 0.19
C PHE A 67 9.20 -4.37 -0.01
N TYR A 68 8.79 -4.58 -1.26
CA TYR A 68 7.69 -5.47 -1.60
C TYR A 68 8.18 -6.58 -2.53
N ARG A 69 7.72 -7.81 -2.28
CA ARG A 69 7.83 -8.93 -3.20
C ARG A 69 6.49 -9.65 -3.28
N ARG A 70 5.99 -9.80 -4.50
CA ARG A 70 4.80 -10.59 -4.80
C ARG A 70 5.01 -12.06 -4.38
N PRO A 71 3.98 -12.75 -3.88
CA PRO A 71 2.63 -12.25 -3.64
C PRO A 71 2.44 -11.53 -2.30
N HIS A 72 3.18 -11.87 -1.25
CA HIS A 72 2.84 -11.46 0.11
C HIS A 72 4.04 -11.16 1.01
N ALA A 73 5.18 -10.70 0.46
CA ALA A 73 6.28 -10.23 1.29
C ALA A 73 6.33 -8.69 1.28
N LEU A 74 6.25 -8.08 2.46
CA LEU A 74 6.33 -6.64 2.61
C LEU A 74 7.19 -6.32 3.82
N ARG A 75 8.14 -5.40 3.68
CA ARG A 75 8.81 -4.76 4.79
C ARG A 75 8.57 -3.26 4.75
N LEU A 76 8.19 -2.70 5.89
CA LEU A 76 8.05 -1.26 6.09
C LEU A 76 8.93 -0.82 7.25
N GLN A 77 9.76 0.18 7.00
CA GLN A 77 10.62 0.79 8.00
C GLN A 77 10.25 2.25 8.15
N GLY A 78 10.09 2.70 9.39
CA GLY A 78 9.87 4.10 9.73
C GLY A 78 11.09 4.67 10.45
N PHE A 79 11.45 5.91 10.13
CA PHE A 79 12.59 6.62 10.67
C PHE A 79 12.18 7.97 11.25
N ASN A 80 12.82 8.37 12.35
CA ASN A 80 12.71 9.72 12.88
C ASN A 80 13.57 10.69 12.05
N GLN A 81 13.51 11.99 12.37
CA GLN A 81 14.22 13.03 11.62
C GLN A 81 15.75 12.92 11.65
N VAL A 82 16.32 12.18 12.61
CA VAL A 82 17.77 11.94 12.73
C VAL A 82 18.18 10.55 12.22
N GLY A 83 17.28 9.83 11.53
CA GLY A 83 17.54 8.52 10.94
C GLY A 83 17.42 7.31 11.90
N GLY A 84 16.99 7.53 13.14
CA GLY A 84 16.73 6.46 14.10
C GLY A 84 15.48 5.67 13.75
N SER A 85 15.51 4.35 13.92
CA SER A 85 14.36 3.47 13.65
C SER A 85 13.21 3.73 14.64
N LEU A 86 12.03 4.05 14.10
CA LEU A 86 10.77 4.17 14.83
C LEU A 86 9.98 2.87 14.81
N PHE A 87 10.03 2.15 13.69
CA PHE A 87 9.49 0.79 13.60
C PHE A 87 10.14 0.01 12.44
N ASP A 88 10.03 -1.31 12.51
CA ASP A 88 10.35 -2.24 11.43
C ASP A 88 9.26 -3.32 11.38
N LEU A 89 8.38 -3.21 10.40
CA LEU A 89 7.33 -4.19 10.11
C LEU A 89 7.81 -5.12 9.01
N VAL A 90 7.76 -6.42 9.26
CA VAL A 90 7.95 -7.47 8.26
C VAL A 90 6.68 -8.30 8.16
N LEU A 91 6.16 -8.44 6.95
CA LEU A 91 5.07 -9.33 6.57
C LEU A 91 5.63 -10.40 5.62
N ALA A 92 5.30 -11.65 5.91
CA ALA A 92 5.59 -12.78 5.05
C ALA A 92 4.38 -13.71 5.01
N GLY A 93 3.58 -13.61 3.95
CA GLY A 93 2.26 -14.24 3.91
C GLY A 93 1.33 -13.59 4.93
N GLU A 94 0.67 -14.42 5.73
CA GLU A 94 -0.27 -13.98 6.77
C GLU A 94 0.42 -13.66 8.11
N VAL A 95 1.74 -13.80 8.21
CA VAL A 95 2.47 -13.60 9.47
C VAL A 95 3.15 -12.23 9.45
N TYR A 96 3.02 -11.51 10.56
CA TYR A 96 3.69 -10.24 10.77
C TYR A 96 4.67 -10.30 11.93
N ARG A 97 5.68 -9.43 11.85
CA ARG A 97 6.55 -9.05 12.95
C ARG A 97 6.72 -7.54 12.93
N LEU A 98 6.33 -6.86 13.99
CA LEU A 98 6.49 -5.42 14.18
C LEU A 98 7.47 -5.18 15.32
N ARG A 99 8.61 -4.56 15.01
CA ARG A 99 9.56 -4.07 16.02
C ARG A 99 9.31 -2.59 16.27
N LEU A 100 9.16 -2.23 17.54
CA LEU A 100 9.10 -0.86 18.06
C LEU A 100 10.26 -0.66 19.05
N PRO A 101 10.61 0.58 19.44
CA PRO A 101 11.55 0.84 20.51
C PRO A 101 11.10 0.16 21.82
N GLY A 102 11.85 -0.84 22.28
CA GLY A 102 11.57 -1.58 23.52
C GLY A 102 10.52 -2.69 23.41
N GLN A 103 9.94 -2.95 22.24
CA GLN A 103 8.88 -3.96 22.08
C GLN A 103 8.95 -4.66 20.72
N VAL A 104 8.63 -5.96 20.70
CA VAL A 104 8.43 -6.74 19.47
C VAL A 104 7.07 -7.41 19.55
N LEU A 105 6.25 -7.20 18.53
CA LEU A 105 4.97 -7.84 18.33
C LEU A 105 5.07 -8.79 17.14
N ALA A 106 4.43 -9.95 17.23
CA ALA A 106 4.36 -10.90 16.14
C ALA A 106 3.04 -11.68 16.22
N GLY A 107 2.51 -12.06 15.07
CA GLY A 107 1.24 -12.77 15.01
C GLY A 107 0.77 -12.98 13.59
N ARG A 108 -0.52 -13.30 13.45
CA ARG A 108 -1.21 -13.43 12.18
C ARG A 108 -1.99 -12.16 11.86
N LEU A 109 -2.06 -11.77 10.59
CA LEU A 109 -2.73 -10.55 10.13
C LEU A 109 -4.25 -10.61 10.43
N ASP A 110 -4.85 -11.76 10.20
CA ASP A 110 -6.23 -12.14 10.47
C ASP A 110 -6.59 -12.08 11.97
N ALA A 111 -5.61 -12.19 12.87
CA ALA A 111 -5.83 -12.05 14.32
C ALA A 111 -5.82 -10.57 14.80
N LEU A 112 -5.39 -9.62 13.96
CA LEU A 112 -5.31 -8.20 14.32
C LEU A 112 -6.65 -7.46 14.27
N SER A 113 -7.66 -8.03 13.62
CA SER A 113 -8.97 -7.41 13.39
C SER A 113 -9.82 -7.26 14.67
N GLY A 114 -9.36 -7.82 15.80
CA GLY A 114 -10.18 -8.05 16.98
C GLY A 114 -10.25 -6.94 18.02
N THR A 115 -9.13 -6.36 18.51
CA THR A 115 -9.20 -5.49 19.71
C THR A 115 -7.99 -4.59 20.04
N ASP A 116 -7.03 -4.36 19.13
CA ASP A 116 -5.79 -3.63 19.51
C ASP A 116 -5.64 -2.25 18.83
N GLN A 117 -5.10 -1.27 19.57
CA GLN A 117 -4.77 0.09 19.08
C GLN A 117 -3.81 0.10 17.88
N ILE A 118 -3.11 -1.02 17.61
CA ILE A 118 -2.10 -1.16 16.56
C ILE A 118 -2.67 -1.82 15.30
N GLY A 119 -3.72 -2.66 15.43
CA GLY A 119 -4.24 -3.47 14.32
C GLY A 119 -4.75 -2.62 13.17
N ARG A 120 -5.56 -1.60 13.46
CA ARG A 120 -6.14 -0.72 12.44
C ARG A 120 -5.10 0.16 11.73
N PRO A 121 -4.22 0.90 12.43
CA PRO A 121 -3.14 1.64 11.77
C PRO A 121 -2.22 0.75 10.91
N LEU A 122 -1.95 -0.47 11.36
CA LEU A 122 -1.16 -1.44 10.62
C LEU A 122 -1.88 -1.89 9.34
N GLN A 123 -3.16 -2.26 9.44
CA GLN A 123 -4.01 -2.63 8.29
C GLN A 123 -4.04 -1.51 7.24
N LEU A 124 -4.23 -0.25 7.67
CA LEU A 124 -4.23 0.91 6.77
C LEU A 124 -2.87 1.12 6.11
N SER A 125 -1.77 0.94 6.86
CA SER A 125 -0.41 1.06 6.30
C SER A 125 -0.14 0.02 5.20
N VAL A 126 -0.58 -1.23 5.41
CA VAL A 126 -0.48 -2.30 4.41
C VAL A 126 -1.32 -1.99 3.18
N LEU A 127 -2.56 -1.51 3.38
CA LEU A 127 -3.42 -1.09 2.28
C LEU A 127 -2.80 0.05 1.47
N ALA A 128 -2.17 1.02 2.12
CA ALA A 128 -1.53 2.17 1.49
C ALA A 128 -0.48 1.74 0.47
N VAL A 129 0.36 0.84 0.94
CA VAL A 129 1.51 0.34 0.20
C VAL A 129 1.05 -0.61 -0.90
N SER A 130 0.05 -1.44 -0.61
CA SER A 130 -0.57 -2.31 -1.62
C SER A 130 -1.16 -1.47 -2.76
N GLY A 131 -1.86 -0.39 -2.45
CA GLY A 131 -2.38 0.54 -3.46
C GLY A 131 -1.28 1.19 -4.30
N ALA A 132 -0.13 1.54 -3.71
CA ALA A 132 1.02 2.07 -4.44
C ALA A 132 1.68 1.03 -5.38
N VAL A 133 1.75 -0.23 -4.95
CA VAL A 133 2.20 -1.36 -5.80
C VAL A 133 1.22 -1.54 -6.97
N GLY A 134 -0.08 -1.46 -6.70
CA GLY A 134 -1.15 -1.50 -7.69
C GLY A 134 -2.44 -2.04 -7.08
N THR A 135 -3.57 -1.55 -7.56
CA THR A 135 -4.89 -2.09 -7.22
C THR A 135 -4.96 -3.57 -7.58
N ALA A 136 -5.38 -4.40 -6.62
CA ALA A 136 -5.49 -5.84 -6.81
C ALA A 136 -6.47 -6.17 -7.94
N ALA A 137 -6.11 -7.13 -8.80
CA ALA A 137 -6.98 -7.59 -9.87
C ALA A 137 -8.30 -8.14 -9.33
N VAL A 138 -9.27 -8.25 -10.23
CA VAL A 138 -10.51 -8.97 -9.98
C VAL A 138 -10.22 -10.46 -10.13
N SER A 139 -10.56 -11.24 -9.12
CA SER A 139 -10.37 -12.68 -9.12
C SER A 139 -11.43 -13.37 -9.99
N LYS A 140 -11.16 -14.61 -10.42
CA LYS A 140 -12.17 -15.43 -11.13
C LYS A 140 -13.42 -15.77 -10.29
N ALA A 141 -13.35 -15.54 -8.98
CA ALA A 141 -14.43 -15.79 -8.03
C ALA A 141 -15.23 -14.52 -7.69
N GLU A 142 -15.06 -13.45 -8.48
CA GLU A 142 -15.75 -12.17 -8.33
C GLU A 142 -16.46 -11.83 -9.64
N ASP A 143 -17.61 -11.15 -9.54
CA ASP A 143 -18.31 -10.53 -10.66
C ASP A 143 -18.04 -9.02 -10.66
N VAL A 144 -18.30 -8.36 -11.80
CA VAL A 144 -18.13 -6.91 -11.93
C VAL A 144 -19.33 -6.24 -12.57
N ALA A 145 -19.65 -5.04 -12.10
CA ALA A 145 -20.58 -4.13 -12.75
C ALA A 145 -19.88 -2.80 -13.05
N LEU A 146 -19.94 -2.37 -14.31
CA LEU A 146 -19.36 -1.11 -14.77
C LEU A 146 -20.45 -0.06 -14.93
N SER A 147 -20.18 1.15 -14.45
CA SER A 147 -20.99 2.33 -14.73
C SER A 147 -20.09 3.52 -15.11
N GLU A 148 -20.65 4.44 -15.89
CA GLU A 148 -20.01 5.72 -16.18
C GLU A 148 -20.52 6.77 -15.19
N ASP A 149 -19.60 7.56 -14.64
CA ASP A 149 -19.89 8.66 -13.72
C ASP A 149 -19.07 9.89 -14.14
N GLY A 150 -19.62 10.63 -15.12
CA GLY A 150 -18.94 11.77 -15.74
C GLY A 150 -17.60 11.38 -16.36
N ASP A 151 -16.52 11.94 -15.83
CA ASP A 151 -15.13 11.71 -16.26
C ASP A 151 -14.51 10.45 -15.64
N LEU A 152 -15.27 9.69 -14.86
CA LEU A 152 -14.84 8.46 -14.22
C LEU A 152 -15.61 7.24 -14.75
N TYR A 153 -14.90 6.12 -14.83
CA TYR A 153 -15.51 4.80 -14.82
C TYR A 153 -15.56 4.29 -13.39
N ARG A 154 -16.66 3.68 -13.00
CA ARG A 154 -16.82 3.02 -11.71
C ARG A 154 -17.03 1.52 -11.91
N LEU A 155 -16.08 0.73 -11.40
CA LEU A 155 -16.15 -0.73 -11.40
C LEU A 155 -16.53 -1.22 -10.00
N ASP A 156 -17.75 -1.71 -9.84
CA ASP A 156 -18.25 -2.38 -8.63
C ASP A 156 -17.82 -3.85 -8.68
N VAL A 157 -17.00 -4.31 -7.74
CA VAL A 157 -16.54 -5.71 -7.64
C VAL A 157 -17.37 -6.46 -6.61
N LEU A 158 -17.97 -7.57 -7.02
CA LEU A 158 -19.02 -8.28 -6.29
C LEU A 158 -18.52 -9.68 -5.90
N ALA A 159 -18.91 -10.14 -4.70
CA ALA A 159 -18.70 -11.54 -4.33
C ALA A 159 -19.65 -12.45 -5.14
N LEU A 160 -19.20 -13.64 -5.56
CA LEU A 160 -20.10 -14.65 -6.12
C LEU A 160 -21.07 -15.17 -5.04
N GLY A 161 -22.38 -14.99 -5.24
CA GLY A 161 -23.43 -15.46 -4.30
C GLY A 161 -24.50 -14.41 -3.96
N LYS A 162 -25.61 -14.83 -3.31
CA LYS A 162 -26.86 -14.04 -3.17
C LYS A 162 -26.66 -12.64 -2.54
N ALA A 163 -27.40 -11.68 -3.13
CA ALA A 163 -27.40 -10.24 -2.88
C ALA A 163 -26.03 -9.59 -3.10
N ALA A 164 -25.68 -9.40 -4.37
CA ALA A 164 -24.43 -8.82 -4.83
C ALA A 164 -24.29 -7.35 -4.38
N ARG A 165 -23.86 -7.15 -3.13
CA ARG A 165 -23.32 -5.88 -2.67
C ARG A 165 -21.85 -5.83 -3.07
N PRO A 166 -21.35 -4.68 -3.53
CA PRO A 166 -19.95 -4.56 -3.90
C PRO A 166 -19.08 -4.72 -2.65
N LEU A 167 -18.03 -5.53 -2.78
CA LEU A 167 -16.93 -5.65 -1.81
C LEU A 167 -15.89 -4.53 -2.02
N ARG A 168 -15.74 -4.12 -3.28
CA ARG A 168 -14.82 -3.07 -3.70
C ARG A 168 -15.45 -2.19 -4.77
N ARG A 169 -14.97 -0.96 -4.81
CA ARG A 169 -15.40 0.07 -5.76
C ARG A 169 -14.15 0.74 -6.31
N ILE A 170 -13.88 0.58 -7.61
CA ILE A 170 -12.59 0.98 -8.22
C ILE A 170 -12.84 2.02 -9.32
N TRP A 171 -12.44 3.28 -9.08
CA TRP A 171 -12.72 4.39 -9.99
C TRP A 171 -11.54 4.61 -10.92
N PHE A 172 -11.80 4.65 -12.22
CA PHE A 172 -10.81 4.93 -13.26
C PHE A 172 -11.06 6.29 -13.89
N GLU A 173 -10.04 7.12 -14.02
CA GLU A 173 -10.14 8.36 -14.80
C GLU A 173 -10.21 8.04 -16.29
N ARG A 174 -11.22 8.54 -17.00
CA ARG A 174 -11.53 8.10 -18.38
C ARG A 174 -10.51 8.52 -19.43
N GLN A 175 -9.68 9.53 -19.17
CA GLN A 175 -8.68 10.00 -20.15
C GLN A 175 -7.43 9.09 -20.17
N SER A 176 -6.96 8.67 -19.00
CA SER A 176 -5.74 7.89 -18.79
C SER A 176 -5.99 6.43 -18.41
N LEU A 177 -7.23 6.11 -18.01
CA LEU A 177 -7.64 4.85 -17.39
C LEU A 177 -6.83 4.51 -16.13
N GLN A 178 -6.27 5.49 -15.42
CA GLN A 178 -5.61 5.27 -14.13
C GLN A 178 -6.64 5.08 -13.03
N VAL A 179 -6.36 4.18 -12.08
CA VAL A 179 -7.22 4.03 -10.89
C VAL A 179 -6.97 5.21 -9.98
N VAL A 180 -7.96 6.07 -9.76
CA VAL A 180 -7.82 7.28 -8.93
C VAL A 180 -8.41 7.11 -7.52
N GLN A 181 -9.29 6.12 -7.34
CA GLN A 181 -9.87 5.80 -6.05
C GLN A 181 -10.22 4.31 -5.96
N GLU A 182 -10.08 3.74 -4.77
CA GLU A 182 -10.59 2.44 -4.40
C GLU A 182 -11.29 2.53 -3.04
N ASP A 183 -12.58 2.19 -2.98
CA ASP A 183 -13.27 1.99 -1.70
C ASP A 183 -13.34 0.50 -1.37
N ARG A 184 -13.06 0.16 -0.11
CA ARG A 184 -13.33 -1.14 0.49
C ARG A 184 -14.61 -1.05 1.29
N LEU A 185 -15.51 -2.00 1.11
CA LEU A 185 -16.83 -1.97 1.70
C LEU A 185 -17.00 -3.08 2.73
N THR A 186 -17.80 -2.79 3.76
CA THR A 186 -18.27 -3.80 4.72
C THR A 186 -19.26 -4.75 4.05
N GLY A 187 -19.61 -5.86 4.70
CA GLY A 187 -20.68 -6.74 4.23
C GLY A 187 -22.06 -6.04 4.13
N GLU A 188 -22.22 -4.91 4.81
CA GLU A 188 -23.42 -4.06 4.73
C GLU A 188 -23.36 -3.08 3.55
N GLY A 189 -22.24 -2.99 2.81
CA GLY A 189 -22.07 -2.07 1.69
C GLY A 189 -21.75 -0.64 2.10
N GLU A 190 -21.40 -0.43 3.38
CA GLU A 190 -20.85 0.83 3.87
C GLU A 190 -19.37 0.92 3.55
N VAL A 191 -18.86 2.12 3.30
CA VAL A 191 -17.43 2.32 3.07
C VAL A 191 -16.69 2.04 4.38
N GLU A 192 -15.79 1.07 4.36
CA GLU A 192 -14.90 0.78 5.47
C GLU A 192 -13.63 1.64 5.40
N VAL A 193 -13.11 1.82 4.17
CA VAL A 193 -11.90 2.58 3.85
C VAL A 193 -11.99 3.13 2.43
N THR A 194 -11.57 4.37 2.22
CA THR A 194 -11.32 4.96 0.90
C THR A 194 -9.83 5.16 0.69
N VAL A 195 -9.32 4.70 -0.45
CA VAL A 195 -7.94 4.92 -0.90
C VAL A 195 -7.98 5.83 -2.13
N ARG A 196 -7.22 6.92 -2.14
CA ARG A 196 -7.08 7.85 -3.26
C ARG A 196 -5.67 7.83 -3.80
N PHE A 197 -5.55 7.82 -5.12
CA PHE A 197 -4.29 7.77 -5.84
C PHE A 197 -4.11 9.07 -6.62
N GLU A 198 -3.00 9.75 -6.38
CA GLU A 198 -2.70 11.07 -6.93
C GLU A 198 -1.23 11.14 -7.36
N ASP A 199 -0.88 12.20 -8.10
CA ASP A 199 0.50 12.48 -8.54
C ASP A 199 1.11 11.29 -9.30
N PHE A 200 0.45 10.91 -10.40
CA PHE A 200 0.92 9.83 -11.25
C PHE A 200 2.18 10.24 -12.00
N ARG A 201 3.25 9.46 -11.84
CA ARG A 201 4.53 9.72 -12.50
C ARG A 201 5.02 8.49 -13.25
N PRO A 202 5.75 8.68 -14.37
CA PRO A 202 6.38 7.58 -15.08
C PRO A 202 7.49 6.96 -14.23
N VAL A 203 7.51 5.64 -14.18
CA VAL A 203 8.59 4.81 -13.65
C VAL A 203 9.03 3.83 -14.74
N SER A 204 10.33 3.69 -14.93
CA SER A 204 10.88 2.76 -15.92
C SER A 204 10.89 1.34 -15.36
N LEU A 205 10.34 0.39 -16.09
CA LEU A 205 10.51 -1.02 -15.77
C LEU A 205 11.89 -1.49 -16.26
N PRO A 206 12.69 -2.19 -15.43
CA PRO A 206 13.94 -2.77 -15.89
C PRO A 206 13.64 -3.80 -16.98
N VAL A 207 14.28 -3.64 -18.14
CA VAL A 207 14.23 -4.63 -19.22
C VAL A 207 14.93 -5.90 -18.71
N LYS A 208 14.16 -6.92 -18.33
CA LYS A 208 14.74 -8.28 -18.23
C LYS A 208 15.25 -8.63 -19.61
N ALA A 209 16.52 -9.06 -19.68
CA ALA A 209 17.20 -9.37 -20.94
C ALA A 209 16.27 -10.17 -21.87
N PRO A 210 16.15 -9.78 -23.14
CA PRO A 210 15.25 -10.45 -24.06
C PRO A 210 15.64 -11.93 -24.15
N GLU A 211 14.66 -12.82 -24.00
CA GLU A 211 14.83 -14.15 -24.58
C GLU A 211 15.13 -13.98 -26.08
N PRO A 212 16.05 -14.76 -26.65
CA PRO A 212 16.59 -14.53 -27.98
C PRO A 212 15.56 -14.90 -29.04
N SER A 213 14.53 -14.07 -29.26
CA SER A 213 13.65 -14.12 -30.43
C SER A 213 12.61 -13.00 -30.45
N THR A 214 13.04 -11.74 -30.66
CA THR A 214 12.43 -10.85 -31.66
C THR A 214 13.21 -9.53 -31.76
N SER A 215 13.65 -9.20 -32.97
CA SER A 215 14.36 -7.98 -33.31
C SER A 215 13.42 -6.77 -33.32
N GLY A 216 13.49 -5.97 -32.27
CA GLY A 216 12.97 -4.60 -32.19
C GLY A 216 13.68 -3.88 -31.03
N PRO A 217 13.88 -2.56 -31.08
CA PRO A 217 14.44 -1.84 -29.94
C PRO A 217 13.54 -2.09 -28.72
N ALA A 218 14.14 -2.64 -27.65
CA ALA A 218 13.46 -2.81 -26.37
C ALA A 218 13.15 -1.40 -25.83
N ALA A 219 11.96 -0.89 -26.15
CA ALA A 219 11.48 0.32 -25.52
C ALA A 219 11.27 0.01 -24.04
N ASP A 220 11.94 0.77 -23.18
CA ASP A 220 11.68 0.73 -21.74
C ASP A 220 10.17 0.88 -21.53
N ALA A 221 9.52 -0.15 -21.00
CA ALA A 221 8.10 -0.09 -20.70
C ALA A 221 7.92 0.88 -19.53
N VAL A 222 7.41 2.08 -19.83
CA VAL A 222 7.12 3.11 -18.82
C VAL A 222 5.76 2.84 -18.20
N LEU A 223 5.72 2.70 -16.88
CA LEU A 223 4.50 2.52 -16.11
C LEU A 223 4.20 3.80 -15.34
N LEU A 224 2.94 4.25 -15.30
CA LEU A 224 2.55 5.33 -14.40
C LEU A 224 2.24 4.77 -13.02
N LYS A 225 2.81 5.37 -11.97
CA LYS A 225 2.56 5.01 -10.57
C LYS A 225 2.14 6.22 -9.74
N PRO A 226 1.25 6.06 -8.76
CA PRO A 226 0.88 7.15 -7.86
C PRO A 226 2.03 7.43 -6.89
N PHE A 227 2.49 8.68 -6.86
CA PHE A 227 3.47 9.13 -5.87
C PHE A 227 2.81 9.71 -4.62
N LYS A 228 1.48 9.85 -4.61
CA LYS A 228 0.71 10.19 -3.42
C LYS A 228 -0.45 9.22 -3.26
N VAL A 229 -0.52 8.59 -2.08
CA VAL A 229 -1.63 7.70 -1.69
C VAL A 229 -2.23 8.21 -0.41
N THR A 230 -3.52 8.53 -0.44
CA THR A 230 -4.26 8.99 0.73
C THR A 230 -5.28 7.93 1.13
N ILE A 231 -5.29 7.54 2.38
CA ILE A 231 -6.27 6.61 2.94
C ILE A 231 -7.08 7.33 3.99
N GLU A 232 -8.38 7.15 3.93
CA GLU A 232 -9.34 7.67 4.88
C GLU A 232 -10.18 6.51 5.40
N ASP A 233 -10.36 6.42 6.72
CA ASP A 233 -11.33 5.47 7.25
C ASP A 233 -12.76 5.87 6.86
N GLY A 234 -13.67 4.89 6.83
CA GLY A 234 -15.06 5.10 6.43
C GLY A 234 -15.85 6.09 7.29
N LEU A 235 -15.33 6.47 8.46
CA LEU A 235 -15.94 7.46 9.35
C LEU A 235 -15.32 8.85 9.19
N GLY A 236 -14.31 9.01 8.31
CA GLY A 236 -13.55 10.25 8.12
C GLY A 236 -12.74 10.68 9.34
N GLN A 237 -12.51 9.78 10.31
CA GLN A 237 -11.90 10.13 11.59
C GLN A 237 -10.37 10.11 11.52
N GLY A 238 -9.81 9.22 10.71
CA GLY A 238 -8.38 9.02 10.52
C GLY A 238 -7.98 9.07 9.05
N THR A 239 -6.85 9.74 8.78
CA THR A 239 -6.24 9.81 7.46
C THR A 239 -4.77 9.44 7.53
N VAL A 240 -4.35 8.57 6.61
CA VAL A 240 -2.94 8.23 6.39
C VAL A 240 -2.57 8.69 4.98
N GLN A 241 -1.59 9.58 4.85
CA GLN A 241 -1.08 10.01 3.55
C GLN A 241 0.36 9.51 3.38
N LEU A 242 0.60 8.73 2.33
CA LEU A 242 1.93 8.37 1.87
C LEU A 242 2.30 9.27 0.68
N THR A 243 3.53 9.76 0.68
CA THR A 243 4.10 10.51 -0.43
C THR A 243 5.45 9.91 -0.76
N PHE A 244 5.54 9.25 -1.91
CA PHE A 244 6.77 8.65 -2.39
C PHE A 244 7.72 9.73 -2.89
N HIS A 245 8.98 9.59 -2.52
CA HIS A 245 10.10 10.33 -3.08
C HIS A 245 10.70 9.55 -4.25
N GLU A 246 10.69 8.23 -4.15
CA GLU A 246 11.22 7.32 -5.15
C GLU A 246 10.41 6.02 -5.18
N ILE A 247 10.19 5.50 -6.38
CA ILE A 247 9.63 4.16 -6.62
C ILE A 247 10.55 3.48 -7.64
N VAL A 248 11.14 2.37 -7.24
CA VAL A 248 11.94 1.51 -8.12
C VAL A 248 11.19 0.21 -8.31
N PRO A 249 10.58 -0.03 -9.50
CA PRO A 249 9.88 -1.27 -9.79
C PRO A 249 10.86 -2.36 -10.23
N ASN A 250 10.52 -3.61 -9.88
CA ASN A 250 11.27 -4.82 -10.19
C ASN A 250 12.79 -4.81 -9.88
N PRO A 251 13.28 -4.20 -8.78
CA PRO A 251 14.68 -4.32 -8.42
C PRO A 251 15.00 -5.73 -7.92
N ASP A 252 16.27 -6.11 -8.01
CA ASP A 252 16.77 -7.28 -7.32
C ASP A 252 16.67 -7.06 -5.81
N LEU A 253 15.88 -7.92 -5.15
CA LEU A 253 15.70 -7.90 -3.70
C LEU A 253 16.45 -9.07 -3.06
N THR A 254 17.25 -8.79 -2.04
CA THR A 254 17.87 -9.84 -1.22
C THR A 254 16.88 -10.35 -0.15
N SER A 255 17.24 -11.41 0.57
CA SER A 255 16.51 -11.84 1.76
C SER A 255 16.60 -10.81 2.90
N GLU A 256 17.73 -10.10 2.98
CA GLU A 256 17.98 -9.07 3.98
C GLU A 256 17.09 -7.83 3.76
N ASP A 257 16.82 -7.47 2.50
CA ASP A 257 15.87 -6.40 2.14
C ASP A 257 14.49 -6.67 2.76
N LEU A 258 13.99 -7.90 2.65
CA LEU A 258 12.66 -8.30 3.13
C LEU A 258 12.61 -8.63 4.63
N GLY A 259 13.76 -8.90 5.26
CA GLY A 259 13.82 -9.30 6.66
C GLY A 259 13.24 -10.70 6.91
N VAL A 260 13.11 -11.05 8.20
CA VAL A 260 12.63 -12.38 8.62
C VAL A 260 11.44 -12.22 9.58
N ALA A 261 10.26 -12.67 9.16
CA ALA A 261 9.06 -12.70 9.98
C ALA A 261 9.14 -13.77 11.10
N GLY A 262 9.82 -14.89 10.84
CA GLY A 262 10.02 -15.99 11.79
C GLY A 262 11.28 -15.83 12.63
N GLY A 263 11.13 -15.68 13.94
CA GLY A 263 12.27 -15.63 14.85
C GLY A 263 11.87 -15.69 16.31
N SER A 264 11.45 -16.86 16.79
CA SER A 264 11.66 -17.28 18.17
C SER A 264 13.15 -17.52 18.37
N ARG A 265 13.87 -16.45 18.71
CA ARG A 265 15.13 -16.57 19.45
C ARG A 265 14.95 -15.73 20.69
N GLU A 266 14.42 -16.37 21.73
CA GLU A 266 14.54 -15.85 23.09
C GLU A 266 16.02 -15.56 23.34
N PRO A 267 16.41 -14.35 23.77
CA PRO A 267 17.64 -14.21 24.51
C PRO A 267 17.44 -14.97 25.82
N GLY A 268 18.15 -16.09 25.97
CA GLY A 268 18.09 -16.91 27.17
C GLY A 268 18.33 -16.08 28.42
N TYR A 269 17.26 -15.79 29.14
CA TYR A 269 17.31 -15.49 30.56
C TYR A 269 17.08 -16.82 31.27
N GLY A 270 18.18 -17.46 31.67
CA GLY A 270 18.11 -18.55 32.62
C GLY A 270 17.47 -18.04 33.93
N PRO A 271 16.58 -18.81 34.57
CA PRO A 271 16.05 -18.41 35.86
C PRO A 271 17.17 -18.49 36.89
N VAL A 272 17.74 -17.33 37.23
CA VAL A 272 18.41 -17.11 38.51
C VAL A 272 17.33 -16.72 39.50
N PHE A 273 16.84 -17.70 40.27
CA PHE A 273 16.37 -17.39 41.62
C PHE A 273 16.97 -18.38 42.61
N ALA A 274 17.70 -17.75 43.53
CA ALA A 274 18.49 -18.32 44.58
C ALA A 274 17.64 -19.14 45.55
N SER A 275 18.30 -20.18 46.04
CA SER A 275 18.01 -20.89 47.27
C SER A 275 17.86 -19.91 48.45
N LEU A 276 16.79 -20.04 49.21
CA LEU A 276 16.79 -19.69 50.63
C LEU A 276 16.16 -20.85 51.42
N GLN A 277 16.99 -21.41 52.29
CA GLN A 277 16.69 -22.43 53.29
C GLN A 277 15.76 -21.89 54.40
N GLY A 278 15.09 -22.85 55.06
CA GLY A 278 14.47 -22.73 56.38
C GLY A 278 12.98 -23.11 56.30
N GLY A 279 12.50 -24.28 56.71
CA GLY A 279 12.92 -25.15 57.80
C GLY A 279 11.82 -25.13 58.86
N ARG A 280 10.92 -26.12 58.86
CA ARG A 280 10.31 -26.68 60.07
C ARG A 280 9.53 -27.97 59.78
N GLU A 281 9.89 -29.00 60.53
CA GLU A 281 9.17 -30.25 60.72
C GLU A 281 7.73 -30.02 61.20
N ASP A 282 6.78 -30.85 60.76
CA ASP A 282 6.08 -31.74 61.70
C ASP A 282 5.33 -32.89 61.01
N ARG A 283 5.41 -34.06 61.65
CA ARG A 283 4.74 -35.34 61.34
C ARG A 283 3.22 -35.21 61.58
N VAL A 284 2.33 -35.96 60.93
CA VAL A 284 1.81 -37.32 61.29
C VAL A 284 0.64 -37.63 60.33
N PRO A 285 0.31 -38.92 60.04
CA PRO A 285 -0.34 -39.34 58.80
C PRO A 285 -1.87 -39.52 58.87
N LEU A 286 -2.44 -39.73 57.68
CA LEU A 286 -3.83 -40.00 57.34
C LEU A 286 -4.37 -41.31 57.96
N PRO A 287 -5.70 -41.42 58.16
CA PRO A 287 -6.39 -42.72 58.18
C PRO A 287 -6.52 -43.33 56.78
#